data_AF-A0AAU0L201-F1
#
_entry.id   AF-A0AAU0L201-F1
#
_cell.length_a   1.000
_cell.length_b   1.000
_cell.length_c   1.000
_cell.angle_alpha   90.00
_cell.angle_beta   90.00
_cell.angle_gamma   90.00
#
_symmetry.space_group_name_H-M   'P 1'
#
loop_
_entity.id
_entity.type
_entity.pdbx_description
1 polymer ?
#
loop_
_entity_poly.entity_id
_entity_poly.type
_entity_poly.pdbx_seq_one_letter_code
_entity_poly.pdbx_strand_id
1 'polypeptide(L)'
;MSSSKRPNRLEALLDRFGNYAVEAFHYIALFIIGCMVVWSAIHTTIDIFTVKSYATIDDILLLFIYLELGAMVGIYFKTNHMPVRFLIYVAITALTRLLISDIQHNHKADVSQLIITGSILILALAILIVRYASWNFPSVIREKHQTRPLEQGKTPRPEDDELA
;
A
#
# COMPACT_ATOMS: atom_id res chain seq x y z
N MET A 1 -13.67 -45.67 4.08
CA MET A 1 -13.71 -45.14 5.45
C MET A 1 -13.18 -43.71 5.41
N SER A 2 -14.06 -42.70 5.28
CA SER A 2 -13.67 -41.28 5.23
C SER A 2 -13.95 -40.66 6.59
N SER A 3 -12.90 -40.27 7.31
CA SER A 3 -12.98 -39.64 8.62
C SER A 3 -13.23 -38.14 8.44
N SER A 4 -14.47 -37.71 8.66
CA SER A 4 -14.85 -36.29 8.72
C SER A 4 -14.34 -35.68 10.03
N LYS A 5 -13.17 -35.04 10.02
CA LYS A 5 -12.73 -34.17 11.12
C LYS A 5 -13.64 -32.94 11.17
N ARG A 6 -14.40 -32.79 12.25
CA ARG A 6 -15.18 -31.58 12.56
C ARG A 6 -14.18 -30.46 12.92
N PRO A 7 -14.24 -29.27 12.32
CA PRO A 7 -13.39 -28.15 12.74
C PRO A 7 -13.75 -27.78 14.18
N ASN A 8 -12.75 -27.76 15.05
CA ASN A 8 -12.96 -27.51 16.46
C ASN A 8 -13.20 -26.01 16.69
N ARG A 9 -14.08 -25.64 17.64
CA ARG A 9 -14.34 -24.22 18.01
C ARG A 9 -13.05 -23.44 18.33
N LEU A 10 -11.98 -24.14 18.71
CA LEU A 10 -10.65 -23.59 18.97
C LEU A 10 -9.97 -23.06 17.70
N GLU A 11 -10.11 -23.72 16.55
CA GLU A 11 -9.52 -23.27 15.28
C GLU A 11 -10.20 -21.97 14.83
N ALA A 12 -11.52 -21.91 14.90
CA ALA A 12 -12.29 -20.70 14.58
C ALA A 12 -11.98 -19.51 15.52
N LEU A 13 -11.61 -19.77 16.78
CA LEU A 13 -11.17 -18.73 17.72
C LEU A 13 -9.74 -18.28 17.43
N LEU A 14 -8.83 -19.22 17.13
CA LEU A 14 -7.45 -18.91 16.74
C LEU A 14 -7.39 -18.09 15.46
N ASP A 15 -8.19 -18.43 14.45
CA ASP A 15 -8.22 -17.71 13.18
C ASP A 15 -8.73 -16.27 13.35
N ARG A 16 -9.75 -16.07 14.18
CA ARG A 16 -10.28 -14.73 14.49
C ARG A 16 -9.30 -13.90 15.30
N PHE A 17 -8.66 -14.49 16.30
CA PHE A 17 -7.66 -13.81 17.11
C PHE A 17 -6.42 -13.46 16.30
N GLY A 18 -5.96 -14.38 15.46
CA GLY A 18 -4.83 -14.18 14.55
C GLY A 18 -5.10 -13.03 13.58
N ASN A 19 -6.28 -13.01 12.94
CA ASN A 19 -6.63 -11.93 12.02
C ASN A 19 -6.69 -10.56 12.72
N TYR A 20 -7.30 -10.50 13.91
CA TYR A 20 -7.34 -9.26 14.69
C TYR A 20 -5.95 -8.79 15.14
N ALA A 21 -5.09 -9.70 15.56
CA ALA A 21 -3.72 -9.37 15.98
C ALA A 21 -2.89 -8.83 14.81
N VAL A 22 -3.01 -9.43 13.62
CA VAL A 22 -2.32 -8.96 12.41
C VAL A 22 -2.82 -7.56 12.02
N GLU A 23 -4.12 -7.32 12.07
CA GLU A 23 -4.72 -6.03 11.78
C GLU A 23 -4.28 -4.95 12.78
N ALA A 24 -4.33 -5.25 14.08
CA ALA A 24 -3.86 -4.35 15.14
C ALA A 24 -2.36 -4.03 15.01
N PHE A 25 -1.53 -5.04 14.73
CA PHE A 25 -0.10 -4.85 14.49
C PHE A 25 0.14 -3.89 13.33
N HIS A 26 -0.62 -4.04 12.25
CA HIS A 26 -0.49 -3.20 11.07
C HIS A 26 -0.85 -1.74 11.36
N TYR A 27 -1.92 -1.47 12.13
CA TYR A 27 -2.26 -0.11 12.57
C TYR A 27 -1.21 0.52 13.46
N ILE A 28 -0.66 -0.24 14.40
CA ILE A 28 0.38 0.25 15.31
C ILE A 28 1.65 0.58 14.53
N ALA A 29 2.08 -0.29 13.62
CA ALA A 29 3.24 -0.06 12.77
C ALA A 29 3.05 1.21 11.92
N LEU A 30 1.87 1.37 11.32
CA LEU A 30 1.53 2.55 10.54
C LEU A 30 1.59 3.84 11.38
N PHE A 31 1.02 3.80 12.58
CA PHE A 31 1.02 4.94 13.50
C PHE A 31 2.45 5.37 13.83
N ILE A 32 3.32 4.40 14.14
CA ILE A 32 4.74 4.65 14.44
C ILE A 32 5.43 5.30 13.23
N ILE A 33 5.24 4.77 12.02
CA ILE A 33 5.81 5.33 10.79
C ILE A 33 5.32 6.77 10.58
N GLY A 34 4.03 7.03 10.74
CA GLY A 34 3.47 8.39 10.63
C GLY A 34 4.10 9.36 11.62
N CYS A 35 4.24 8.96 12.89
CA CYS A 35 4.92 9.77 13.91
C CYS A 35 6.39 10.01 13.56
N MET A 36 7.10 9.00 13.07
CA MET A 36 8.51 9.13 12.66
C MET A 36 8.67 10.11 11.50
N VAL A 37 7.78 10.08 10.51
CA VAL A 37 7.80 11.01 9.37
C VAL A 37 7.61 12.45 9.84
N VAL A 38 6.61 12.70 10.69
CA VAL A 38 6.36 14.04 11.25
C VAL A 38 7.55 14.51 12.09
N TRP A 39 8.07 13.65 12.96
CA TRP A 39 9.24 13.95 13.80
C TRP A 39 10.46 14.32 12.95
N SER A 40 10.73 13.53 11.91
CA SER A 40 11.86 13.76 10.99
C SER A 40 11.71 15.08 10.23
N ALA A 41 10.51 15.38 9.73
CA ALA A 41 10.24 16.64 9.05
C ALA A 41 10.44 17.86 9.96
N ILE A 42 9.98 17.79 11.21
CA ILE A 42 10.19 18.85 12.20
C ILE A 42 11.68 19.02 12.49
N HIS A 43 12.41 17.92 12.73
CA HIS A 43 13.84 17.97 13.00
C HIS A 43 14.62 18.60 11.84
N THR A 44 14.38 18.16 10.61
CA THR A 44 15.00 18.75 9.41
C THR A 44 14.67 20.24 9.27
N THR A 45 13.44 20.63 9.57
CA THR A 45 13.04 22.05 9.53
C THR A 45 13.84 22.85 10.56
N ILE A 46 13.91 22.39 11.81
CA ILE A 46 14.68 23.05 12.87
C ILE A 46 16.16 23.17 12.48
N ASP A 47 16.76 22.11 11.94
CA ASP A 47 18.16 22.12 11.48
C ASP A 47 18.41 23.17 10.41
N ILE A 48 17.49 23.33 9.44
CA ILE A 48 17.61 24.36 8.39
C ILE A 48 17.60 25.77 9.00
N PHE A 49 16.66 26.04 9.91
CA PHE A 49 16.52 27.35 10.55
C PHE A 49 17.67 27.68 11.50
N THR A 50 18.25 26.68 12.17
CA THR A 50 19.28 26.91 13.19
C THR A 50 20.70 26.84 12.63
N VAL A 51 20.95 25.96 11.66
CA VAL A 51 22.32 25.68 11.16
C VAL A 51 22.56 26.28 9.78
N LYS A 52 21.62 26.17 8.83
CA LYS A 52 21.88 26.47 7.41
C LYS A 52 21.51 27.88 6.95
N SER A 53 20.78 28.68 7.73
CA SER A 53 20.24 30.03 7.37
C SER A 53 19.29 30.09 6.17
N TYR A 54 19.39 29.17 5.21
CA TYR A 54 18.48 29.03 4.06
C TYR A 54 18.24 27.55 3.74
N ALA A 55 17.06 27.25 3.19
CA ALA A 55 16.72 25.91 2.71
C ALA A 55 17.34 25.68 1.33
N THR A 56 18.10 24.58 1.15
CA THR A 56 18.53 24.16 -0.18
C THR A 56 17.40 23.44 -0.91
N ILE A 57 17.55 23.23 -2.22
CA ILE A 57 16.54 22.49 -2.98
C ILE A 57 16.46 21.05 -2.48
N ASP A 58 17.58 20.40 -2.15
CA ASP A 58 17.59 19.06 -1.54
C ASP A 58 16.76 18.99 -0.26
N ASP A 59 16.90 20.00 0.61
CA ASP A 59 16.15 20.07 1.86
C ASP A 59 14.63 20.18 1.57
N ILE A 60 14.25 20.98 0.58
CA ILE A 60 12.84 21.13 0.15
C ILE A 60 12.31 19.82 -0.47
N LEU A 61 13.11 19.16 -1.31
CA LEU A 61 12.77 17.87 -1.92
C LEU A 61 12.60 16.79 -0.85
N LEU A 62 13.45 16.78 0.18
CA LEU A 62 13.36 15.89 1.32
C LEU A 62 12.08 16.13 2.14
N LEU A 63 11.75 17.39 2.44
CA LEU A 63 10.48 17.75 3.08
C LEU A 63 9.28 17.29 2.25
N PHE A 64 9.36 17.36 0.93
CA PHE A 64 8.31 16.86 0.04
C PHE A 64 8.16 15.33 0.12
N ILE A 65 9.27 14.58 0.21
CA ILE A 65 9.21 13.12 0.44
C ILE A 65 8.53 12.81 1.77
N TYR A 66 8.82 13.56 2.84
CA TYR A 66 8.12 13.40 4.12
C TYR A 66 6.63 13.70 4.01
N LEU A 67 6.24 14.75 3.29
CA LEU A 67 4.84 15.09 3.08
C LEU A 67 4.12 14.01 2.24
N GLU A 68 4.75 13.49 1.20
CA GLU A 68 4.19 12.39 0.41
C GLU A 68 4.00 11.12 1.24
N LEU A 69 5.03 10.69 1.97
CA LEU A 69 4.95 9.53 2.85
C LEU A 69 3.86 9.72 3.92
N GLY A 70 3.80 10.90 4.53
CA GLY A 70 2.77 11.26 5.52
C GLY A 70 1.35 11.22 4.93
N ALA A 71 1.16 11.74 3.71
CA ALA A 71 -0.12 11.68 3.02
C ALA A 71 -0.55 10.24 2.72
N MET A 72 0.38 9.38 2.29
CA MET A 72 0.08 7.96 2.04
C MET A 72 -0.27 7.22 3.33
N VAL A 73 0.45 7.48 4.43
CA VAL A 73 0.11 6.96 5.76
C VAL A 73 -1.30 7.39 6.17
N GLY A 74 -1.65 8.66 5.98
CA GLY A 74 -2.99 9.20 6.28
C GLY A 74 -4.10 8.59 5.42
N ILE A 75 -3.87 8.39 4.12
CA ILE A 75 -4.82 7.71 3.22
C ILE A 75 -5.01 6.25 3.65
N TYR A 76 -3.92 5.59 4.05
CA TYR A 76 -3.99 4.20 4.49
C TYR A 76 -4.82 4.05 5.76
N PHE A 77 -4.68 4.96 6.74
CA PHE A 77 -5.58 5.03 7.90
C PHE A 77 -7.06 5.11 7.53
N LYS A 78 -7.41 5.88 6.49
CA LYS A 78 -8.81 6.01 6.04
C LYS A 78 -9.32 4.81 5.26
N THR A 79 -8.44 4.07 4.57
CA THR A 79 -8.86 3.06 3.58
C THR A 79 -8.63 1.62 4.05
N ASN A 80 -7.93 1.40 5.18
CA ASN A 80 -7.65 0.07 5.79
C ASN A 80 -6.88 -0.93 4.88
N HIS A 81 -6.62 -0.60 3.61
CA HIS A 81 -5.95 -1.47 2.65
C HIS A 81 -4.66 -0.83 2.14
N MET A 82 -3.52 -1.53 2.28
CA MET A 82 -2.23 -1.13 1.70
C MET A 82 -2.08 -1.83 0.35
N PRO A 83 -2.62 -1.29 -0.76
CA PRO A 83 -2.32 -1.86 -2.06
C PRO A 83 -0.82 -1.65 -2.35
N VAL A 84 -0.16 -2.72 -2.79
CA VAL A 84 1.23 -2.76 -3.29
C VAL A 84 1.52 -1.63 -4.30
N ARG A 85 0.48 -1.14 -4.97
CA ARG A 85 0.52 0.01 -5.89
C ARG A 85 1.08 1.29 -5.22
N PHE A 86 0.74 1.56 -3.96
CA PHE A 86 1.26 2.75 -3.27
C PHE A 86 2.78 2.68 -3.08
N LEU A 87 3.34 1.51 -2.75
CA LEU A 87 4.78 1.32 -2.57
C LEU A 87 5.56 1.63 -3.86
N ILE A 88 5.02 1.22 -5.01
CA ILE A 88 5.65 1.48 -6.30
C ILE A 88 5.60 2.98 -6.63
N TYR A 89 4.50 3.68 -6.30
CA TYR A 89 4.43 5.13 -6.45
C TYR A 89 5.47 5.84 -5.57
N VAL A 90 5.62 5.45 -4.29
CA VAL A 90 6.66 5.99 -3.40
C VAL A 90 8.04 5.85 -4.02
N ALA A 91 8.36 4.66 -4.56
CA ALA A 91 9.66 4.41 -5.15
C ALA A 91 9.91 5.29 -6.39
N ILE A 92 8.90 5.45 -7.25
CA ILE A 92 8.99 6.33 -8.43
C ILE A 92 9.21 7.78 -7.98
N THR A 93 8.44 8.28 -7.01
CA THR A 93 8.59 9.68 -6.60
C THR A 93 9.90 9.93 -5.89
N ALA A 94 10.36 9.01 -5.04
CA ALA A 94 11.67 9.09 -4.39
C ALA A 94 12.83 9.12 -5.41
N LEU A 95 12.80 8.23 -6.42
CA LEU A 95 13.80 8.23 -7.50
C LEU A 95 13.75 9.51 -8.33
N THR A 96 12.55 10.00 -8.64
CA THR A 96 12.37 11.25 -9.40
C THR A 96 12.91 12.44 -8.62
N ARG A 97 12.72 12.48 -7.31
CA ARG A 97 13.27 13.54 -6.44
C ARG A 97 14.78 13.46 -6.36
N LEU A 98 15.34 12.26 -6.24
CA LEU A 98 16.79 12.03 -6.30
C LEU A 98 17.38 12.52 -7.63
N LEU A 99 16.73 12.23 -8.76
CA LEU A 99 17.15 12.72 -10.08
C LEU A 99 17.22 14.25 -10.14
N ILE A 100 16.20 14.94 -9.62
CA ILE A 100 16.15 16.42 -9.62
C ILE A 100 17.28 16.99 -8.77
N SER A 101 17.53 16.40 -7.59
CA SER A 101 18.63 16.79 -6.69
C SER A 101 20.00 16.60 -7.36
N ASP A 102 20.21 15.46 -8.04
CA ASP A 102 21.46 15.14 -8.72
C ASP A 102 21.75 16.12 -9.89
N ILE A 103 20.72 16.42 -10.71
CA ILE A 103 20.84 17.38 -11.84
C ILE A 103 21.25 18.77 -11.36
N GLN A 104 20.80 19.20 -10.18
CA GLN A 104 21.11 20.53 -9.67
C GLN A 104 22.54 20.65 -9.12
N HIS A 105 23.11 19.56 -8.63
CA HIS A 105 24.49 19.53 -8.14
C HIS A 105 25.49 19.31 -9.29
N ASN A 106 25.16 18.40 -10.21
CA ASN A 106 26.03 17.97 -11.29
C ASN A 106 25.62 18.61 -12.62
N HIS A 107 26.16 19.79 -12.93
CA HIS A 107 25.89 20.52 -14.18
C HIS A 107 26.48 19.84 -15.45
N LYS A 108 27.09 18.66 -15.31
CA LYS A 108 27.61 17.85 -16.43
C LYS A 108 26.83 16.56 -16.50
N ALA A 109 26.42 16.19 -17.71
CA ALA A 109 25.74 14.93 -17.96
C ALA A 109 26.66 13.76 -17.55
N ASP A 110 26.36 13.18 -16.38
CA ASP A 110 27.07 12.04 -15.82
C ASP A 110 26.31 10.74 -16.07
N VAL A 111 27.01 9.62 -16.05
CA VAL A 111 26.44 8.28 -16.18
C VAL A 111 25.41 8.02 -15.08
N SER A 112 25.60 8.61 -13.90
CA SER A 112 24.68 8.54 -12.75
C SER A 112 23.27 9.01 -13.10
N GLN A 113 23.12 10.15 -13.79
CA GLN A 113 21.83 10.69 -14.20
C GLN A 113 21.10 9.74 -15.18
N LEU A 114 21.85 9.10 -16.07
CA LEU A 114 21.31 8.14 -17.04
C LEU A 114 20.84 6.86 -16.34
N ILE A 115 21.57 6.37 -15.33
CA ILE A 115 21.17 5.22 -14.51
C ILE A 115 19.90 5.51 -13.72
N ILE A 116 19.78 6.69 -13.10
CA ILE A 116 18.59 7.07 -12.34
C ILE A 116 17.38 7.17 -13.29
N THR A 117 17.54 7.82 -14.44
CA THR A 117 16.48 7.93 -15.47
C THR A 117 16.07 6.55 -16.00
N GLY A 118 17.03 5.66 -16.26
CA GLY A 118 16.78 4.28 -16.65
C GLY A 118 16.05 3.47 -15.57
N SER A 119 16.39 3.69 -14.30
CA SER A 119 15.72 3.06 -13.16
C SER A 119 14.25 3.49 -13.05
N ILE A 120 13.97 4.78 -13.24
CA ILE A 120 12.60 5.31 -13.28
C ILE A 120 11.81 4.68 -14.44
N LEU A 121 12.43 4.55 -15.62
CA LEU A 121 11.80 3.89 -16.77
C LEU A 121 11.47 2.42 -16.48
N ILE A 122 12.38 1.68 -15.84
CA ILE A 122 12.15 0.29 -15.43
C ILE A 122 11.00 0.20 -14.42
N LEU A 123 10.95 1.07 -13.40
CA LEU A 123 9.83 1.11 -12.46
C LEU A 123 8.50 1.46 -13.14
N ALA A 124 8.51 2.39 -14.09
CA ALA A 124 7.33 2.76 -14.87
C ALA A 124 6.81 1.57 -15.72
N LEU A 125 7.69 0.76 -16.28
CA LEU A 125 7.32 -0.47 -16.96
C LEU A 125 6.82 -1.54 -15.97
N ALA A 126 7.44 -1.67 -14.80
CA ALA A 126 7.00 -2.61 -13.78
C ALA A 126 5.57 -2.31 -13.32
N ILE A 127 5.22 -1.05 -13.07
CA ILE A 127 3.84 -0.69 -12.69
C ILE A 127 2.86 -0.89 -13.83
N LEU A 128 3.27 -0.68 -15.09
CA LEU A 128 2.45 -0.98 -16.26
C LEU A 128 2.10 -2.48 -16.30
N ILE A 129 3.10 -3.35 -16.11
CA ILE A 129 2.92 -4.80 -16.08
C ILE A 129 2.00 -5.21 -14.91
N VAL A 130 2.25 -4.71 -13.70
CA VAL A 130 1.42 -5.01 -12.52
C VAL A 130 -0.02 -4.53 -12.73
N ARG A 131 -0.21 -3.34 -13.31
CA ARG A 131 -1.54 -2.82 -13.63
C ARG A 131 -2.25 -3.67 -14.68
N TYR A 132 -1.54 -4.09 -15.72
CA TYR A 132 -2.10 -4.94 -16.77
C TYR A 132 -2.47 -6.33 -16.24
N ALA A 133 -1.58 -6.96 -15.48
CA ALA A 133 -1.82 -8.26 -14.85
C ALA A 133 -3.00 -8.23 -13.88
N SER A 134 -3.09 -7.19 -13.03
CA SER A 134 -4.19 -6.99 -12.10
C SER A 134 -5.54 -6.75 -12.80
N TRP A 135 -5.54 -6.20 -14.02
CA TRP A 135 -6.76 -6.02 -14.79
C TRP A 135 -7.19 -7.30 -15.51
N ASN A 136 -6.22 -8.10 -15.97
CA ASN A 136 -6.49 -9.34 -16.71
C ASN A 136 -6.81 -10.55 -15.81
N PHE A 137 -6.29 -10.58 -14.57
CA PHE A 137 -6.56 -11.62 -13.58
C PHE A 137 -7.05 -11.03 -12.26
N PRO A 138 -8.30 -10.52 -12.18
CA PRO A 138 -8.90 -10.28 -10.89
C PRO A 138 -8.99 -11.65 -10.18
N SER A 139 -8.17 -11.87 -9.17
CA SER A 139 -8.30 -13.06 -8.33
C SER A 139 -9.65 -12.97 -7.65
N VAL A 140 -10.64 -13.63 -8.22
CA VAL A 140 -11.91 -13.92 -7.59
C VAL A 140 -11.54 -14.68 -6.32
N ILE A 141 -11.46 -13.97 -5.19
CA ILE A 141 -11.50 -14.62 -3.88
C ILE A 141 -12.89 -15.23 -3.84
N ARG A 142 -12.97 -16.47 -4.31
CA ARG A 142 -14.17 -17.28 -4.22
C ARG A 142 -14.31 -17.56 -2.74
N GLU A 143 -15.14 -16.78 -2.06
CA GLU A 143 -15.55 -17.04 -0.69
C GLU A 143 -16.00 -18.50 -0.60
N LYS A 144 -15.13 -19.34 -0.05
CA LYS A 144 -15.42 -20.74 0.19
C LYS A 144 -16.03 -20.86 1.58
N HIS A 145 -17.20 -20.26 1.80
CA HIS A 145 -18.20 -20.69 2.79
C HIS A 145 -19.43 -19.78 2.80
N GLN A 146 -20.35 -20.01 1.87
CA GLN A 146 -21.78 -19.83 2.17
C GLN A 146 -22.57 -20.99 1.57
N THR A 147 -22.39 -22.18 2.15
CA THR A 147 -23.45 -23.20 2.11
C THR A 147 -24.62 -22.64 2.92
N ARG A 148 -25.49 -21.86 2.28
CA ARG A 148 -26.88 -21.76 2.74
C ARG A 148 -27.43 -23.19 2.64
N PRO A 149 -27.84 -23.84 3.75
CA PRO A 149 -28.60 -25.06 3.64
C PRO A 149 -29.88 -24.67 2.89
N LEU A 150 -30.12 -25.29 1.74
CA LEU A 150 -31.45 -25.23 1.14
C LEU A 150 -32.42 -25.73 2.19
N GLU A 151 -33.41 -24.92 2.55
CA GLU A 151 -34.49 -25.36 3.41
C GLU A 151 -35.13 -26.60 2.78
N GLN A 152 -35.08 -27.68 3.55
CA GLN A 152 -35.47 -29.00 3.14
C GLN A 152 -36.99 -29.01 2.89
N GLY A 153 -37.40 -28.96 1.62
CA GLY A 153 -38.78 -29.31 1.23
C GLY A 153 -39.57 -28.34 0.36
N LYS A 154 -38.99 -27.34 -0.31
CA LYS A 154 -39.72 -26.56 -1.34
C LYS A 154 -39.07 -26.69 -2.72
N THR A 155 -39.81 -27.30 -3.64
CA THR A 155 -39.57 -27.20 -5.08
C THR A 155 -39.91 -25.77 -5.53
N PRO A 156 -39.01 -25.07 -6.26
CA PRO A 156 -39.34 -23.77 -6.84
C PRO A 156 -40.57 -23.91 -7.76
N ARG A 157 -41.59 -23.09 -7.54
CA ARG A 157 -42.77 -23.05 -8.42
C ARG A 157 -42.62 -21.87 -9.37
N PRO A 158 -42.93 -22.05 -10.66
CA PRO A 158 -42.84 -20.98 -11.67
C PRO A 158 -43.87 -19.85 -11.49
N GLU A 159 -44.78 -19.93 -10.50
CA GLU A 159 -45.80 -18.89 -10.24
C GLU A 159 -45.23 -17.67 -9.49
N ASP A 160 -44.03 -17.76 -8.93
CA ASP A 160 -43.42 -16.68 -8.13
C ASP A 160 -42.73 -15.63 -9.03
N ASP A 161 -42.57 -15.93 -10.32
CA ASP A 161 -41.83 -15.13 -11.31
C ASP A 161 -42.71 -14.10 -12.07
N GLU A 162 -44.05 -14.09 -11.87
CA GLU A 162 -44.96 -13.17 -12.58
C GLU A 162 -45.22 -11.82 -11.89
N LEU A 163 -44.67 -11.58 -10.70
CA LEU A 163 -44.91 -10.33 -9.93
C LEU A 163 -43.65 -9.49 -9.67
N ALA A 164 -42.57 -9.70 -10.41
CA ALA A 164 -41.38 -8.84 -10.40
C ALA A 164 -41.15 -8.16 -11.75
#